data_AF-A0A7C3QJ76-F1
#
_entry.id   AF-A0A7C3QJ76-F1
#
_cell.length_a   1.000
_cell.length_b   1.000
_cell.length_c   1.000
_cell.angle_alpha   90.00
_cell.angle_beta   90.00
_cell.angle_gamma   90.00
#
_symmetry.space_group_name_H-M   'P 1'
#
loop_
_entity.id
_entity.type
_entity.pdbx_description
1 polymer ?
#
loop_
_entity_poly.entity_id
_entity_poly.type
_entity_poly.pdbx_seq_one_letter_code
_entity_poly.pdbx_strand_id
1 'polypeptide(L)'
;MQTIRTKPARGRPLAREGEFEGNVPPSVNNAWVNIPGRGRARSKAYREWAEAMGWEIKAARLPTITGPAVVRIKAGLPSRRRDLDNIIKPLLDALTTYGVIEDDANVHRVVAEWSADVAPGRVQLHVRAFASPQTRHLISQAARARHAARRQASAIVTGAAA
;
A
#
# COMPACT_ATOMS: atom_id res chain seq x y z
N MET A 1 17.20 -28.28 -19.48
CA MET A 1 17.49 -26.95 -18.87
C MET A 1 17.29 -27.07 -17.37
N GLN A 2 18.37 -27.06 -16.58
CA GLN A 2 18.29 -27.22 -15.12
C GLN A 2 18.15 -25.85 -14.46
N THR A 3 17.06 -25.65 -13.71
CA THR A 3 16.83 -24.44 -12.91
C THR A 3 17.63 -24.54 -11.63
N ILE A 4 18.71 -23.76 -11.52
CA ILE A 4 19.56 -23.68 -10.33
C ILE A 4 18.74 -23.02 -9.21
N ARG A 5 18.26 -23.82 -8.26
CA ARG A 5 17.76 -23.32 -6.96
C ARG A 5 18.96 -23.07 -6.06
N THR A 6 19.43 -21.83 -5.99
CA THR A 6 20.50 -21.42 -5.06
C THR A 6 19.97 -21.42 -3.62
N LYS A 7 20.55 -22.28 -2.78
CA LYS A 7 20.33 -22.33 -1.32
C LYS A 7 20.93 -21.09 -0.66
N PRO A 8 20.21 -20.34 0.21
CA PRO A 8 20.80 -19.16 0.83
C PRO A 8 21.83 -19.56 1.90
N ALA A 9 22.97 -18.87 1.88
CA ALA A 9 24.07 -19.02 2.83
C ALA A 9 23.66 -18.62 4.26
N ARG A 10 24.30 -19.26 5.25
CA ARG A 10 24.09 -19.02 6.69
C ARG A 10 24.53 -17.60 7.06
N GLY A 11 23.64 -16.84 7.71
CA GLY A 11 23.90 -15.48 8.21
C GLY A 11 23.01 -14.36 7.66
N ARG A 12 21.80 -14.64 7.18
CA ARG A 12 20.91 -13.60 6.61
C ARG A 12 20.38 -12.68 7.74
N PRO A 13 20.67 -11.37 7.75
CA PRO A 13 19.88 -10.45 8.56
C PRO A 13 18.40 -10.62 8.14
N LEU A 14 17.48 -10.67 9.11
CA LEU A 14 16.04 -10.86 8.89
C LEU A 14 15.64 -10.11 7.62
N ALA A 15 15.22 -10.83 6.58
CA ALA A 15 15.00 -10.25 5.27
C ALA A 15 14.06 -9.06 5.42
N ARG A 16 14.50 -7.83 5.15
CA ARG A 16 13.65 -6.63 5.26
C ARG A 16 12.83 -6.43 3.98
N GLU A 17 12.47 -7.53 3.33
CA GLU A 17 11.82 -7.55 2.03
C GLU A 17 11.04 -8.85 1.84
N GLY A 18 10.07 -8.80 0.94
CA GLY A 18 9.12 -9.87 0.69
C GLY A 18 8.40 -9.70 -0.63
N GLU A 19 8.17 -10.78 -1.34
CA GLU A 19 7.44 -10.80 -2.60
C GLU A 19 6.32 -11.83 -2.57
N PHE A 20 5.20 -11.50 -3.21
CA PHE A 20 4.06 -12.38 -3.34
C PHE A 20 3.21 -11.98 -4.55
N GLU A 21 2.34 -12.89 -4.96
CA GLU A 21 1.38 -12.64 -6.03
C GLU A 21 -0.04 -12.65 -5.50
N GLY A 22 -0.96 -12.05 -6.24
CA GLY A 22 -2.38 -12.15 -5.93
C GLY A 22 -3.25 -11.74 -7.12
N ASN A 23 -4.52 -11.52 -6.83
CA ASN A 23 -5.49 -11.03 -7.80
C ASN A 23 -5.56 -9.51 -7.77
N VAL A 24 -5.77 -8.89 -8.92
CA VAL A 24 -6.02 -7.45 -9.02
C VAL A 24 -7.34 -7.11 -8.30
N PRO A 25 -7.42 -6.01 -7.53
CA PRO A 25 -8.65 -5.59 -6.86
C PRO A 25 -9.82 -5.37 -7.84
N PRO A 26 -11.08 -5.44 -7.38
CA PRO A 26 -12.22 -5.01 -8.19
C PRO A 26 -12.07 -3.53 -8.58
N SER A 27 -12.77 -3.10 -9.63
CA SER A 27 -12.79 -1.68 -10.03
C SER A 27 -13.36 -0.81 -8.89
N VAL A 28 -13.02 0.48 -8.87
CA VAL A 28 -13.55 1.41 -7.86
C VAL A 28 -15.07 1.44 -7.86
N ASN A 29 -15.71 1.37 -9.02
CA ASN A 29 -17.17 1.32 -9.13
C ASN A 29 -17.76 0.06 -8.48
N ASN A 30 -17.04 -1.05 -8.51
CA ASN A 30 -17.45 -2.32 -7.90
C ASN A 30 -16.96 -2.47 -6.46
N ALA A 31 -16.09 -1.58 -5.97
CA ALA A 31 -15.51 -1.64 -4.63
C ALA A 31 -16.45 -1.09 -3.54
N TRP A 32 -17.39 -0.23 -3.91
CA TRP A 32 -18.22 0.51 -2.98
C TRP A 32 -19.71 0.37 -3.30
N VAL A 33 -20.53 0.33 -2.26
CA VAL A 33 -22.00 0.33 -2.34
C VAL A 33 -22.55 1.42 -1.44
N ASN A 34 -23.66 2.05 -1.84
CA ASN A 34 -24.39 2.98 -0.99
C ASN A 34 -25.49 2.23 -0.26
N ILE A 35 -25.46 2.24 1.06
CA ILE A 35 -26.46 1.61 1.91
C ILE A 35 -27.40 2.70 2.42
N PRO A 36 -28.73 2.61 2.15
CA PRO A 36 -29.71 3.55 2.68
C PRO A 36 -29.56 3.71 4.21
N GLY A 37 -29.48 4.95 4.69
CA GLY A 37 -29.36 5.26 6.12
C GLY A 37 -27.97 5.03 6.76
N ARG A 38 -27.00 4.44 6.05
CA ARG A 38 -25.64 4.18 6.57
C ARG A 38 -24.52 4.84 5.75
N GLY A 39 -24.81 5.22 4.51
CA GLY A 39 -23.84 5.84 3.61
C GLY A 39 -22.99 4.82 2.84
N ARG A 40 -21.77 5.21 2.45
CA ARG A 40 -20.90 4.41 1.59
C ARG A 40 -20.20 3.30 2.36
N ALA A 41 -20.28 2.07 1.87
CA ALA A 41 -19.67 0.89 2.47
C ALA A 41 -18.89 0.06 1.43
N ARG A 42 -17.96 -0.79 1.89
CA ARG A 42 -17.25 -1.74 1.03
C ARG A 42 -18.23 -2.79 0.48
N SER A 43 -18.15 -3.06 -0.82
CA SER A 43 -18.97 -4.07 -1.47
C SER A 43 -18.63 -5.49 -0.99
N LYS A 44 -19.49 -6.47 -1.31
CA LYS A 44 -19.19 -7.89 -1.09
C LYS A 44 -17.95 -8.32 -1.87
N ALA A 45 -17.88 -7.97 -3.15
CA ALA A 45 -16.76 -8.30 -4.03
C ALA A 45 -15.42 -7.74 -3.52
N TYR A 46 -15.41 -6.52 -2.96
CA TYR A 46 -14.20 -5.96 -2.35
C TYR A 46 -13.75 -6.75 -1.12
N ARG A 47 -14.70 -7.14 -0.26
CA ARG A 47 -14.38 -7.90 0.96
C ARG A 47 -13.83 -9.29 0.62
N GLU A 48 -14.45 -9.98 -0.33
CA GLU A 48 -13.99 -11.29 -0.81
C GLU A 48 -12.60 -11.19 -1.44
N TRP A 49 -12.35 -10.16 -2.26
CA TRP A 49 -11.03 -9.91 -2.80
C TRP A 49 -9.99 -9.63 -1.71
N ALA A 50 -10.32 -8.78 -0.74
CA ALA A 50 -9.41 -8.41 0.35
C ALA A 50 -9.06 -9.63 1.21
N GLU A 51 -10.04 -10.50 1.47
CA GLU A 51 -9.83 -11.75 2.20
C GLU A 51 -8.92 -12.72 1.42
N ALA A 52 -9.19 -12.93 0.13
CA ALA A 52 -8.33 -13.75 -0.73
C ALA A 52 -6.90 -13.21 -0.78
N MET A 53 -6.73 -11.89 -0.93
CA MET A 53 -5.44 -11.23 -0.87
C MET A 53 -4.73 -11.45 0.47
N GLY A 54 -5.48 -11.43 1.57
CA GLY A 54 -4.98 -11.75 2.89
C GLY A 54 -4.42 -13.16 3.03
N TRP A 55 -5.05 -14.13 2.38
CA TRP A 55 -4.54 -15.51 2.33
C TRP A 55 -3.23 -15.61 1.57
N GLU A 56 -3.10 -14.92 0.43
CA GLU A 56 -1.84 -14.87 -0.35
C GLU A 56 -0.70 -14.23 0.46
N ILE A 57 -0.97 -13.11 1.14
CA ILE A 57 -0.01 -12.43 2.02
C ILE A 57 0.47 -13.37 3.14
N LYS A 58 -0.47 -14.04 3.82
CA LYS A 58 -0.15 -14.97 4.91
C LYS A 58 0.64 -16.17 4.39
N ALA A 59 0.30 -16.70 3.22
CA ALA A 59 0.98 -17.82 2.60
C ALA A 59 2.44 -17.48 2.24
N ALA A 60 2.70 -16.24 1.82
CA ALA A 60 4.04 -15.75 1.52
C ALA A 60 4.94 -15.60 2.77
N ARG A 61 4.36 -15.59 3.98
CA ARG A 61 5.08 -15.49 5.27
C ARG A 61 6.04 -14.30 5.30
N LEU A 62 5.59 -13.16 4.79
CA LEU A 62 6.41 -11.96 4.72
C LEU A 62 6.71 -11.43 6.13
N PRO A 63 7.91 -10.88 6.35
CA PRO A 63 8.20 -10.16 7.58
C PRO A 63 7.46 -8.83 7.59
N THR A 64 7.03 -8.40 8.77
CA THR A 64 6.52 -7.04 8.97
C THR A 64 7.66 -6.03 8.76
N ILE A 65 7.45 -5.09 7.86
CA ILE A 65 8.36 -3.99 7.58
C ILE A 65 7.94 -2.81 8.46
N THR A 66 8.78 -2.50 9.44
CA THR A 66 8.58 -1.37 10.35
C THR A 66 9.25 -0.11 9.80
N GLY A 67 8.59 1.04 9.96
CA GLY A 67 9.08 2.31 9.43
C GLY A 67 9.00 2.41 7.89
N PRO A 68 9.81 3.28 7.26
CA PRO A 68 9.70 3.61 5.85
C PRO A 68 9.78 2.39 4.92
N ALA A 69 8.85 2.29 3.98
CA ALA A 69 8.74 1.17 3.04
C ALA A 69 8.75 1.60 1.57
N VAL A 70 9.18 0.69 0.70
CA VAL A 70 9.02 0.75 -0.76
C VAL A 70 8.13 -0.40 -1.19
N VAL A 71 7.12 -0.09 -1.99
CA VAL A 71 6.23 -1.07 -2.62
C VAL A 71 6.42 -1.01 -4.13
N ARG A 72 6.74 -2.16 -4.74
CA ARG A 72 6.72 -2.33 -6.20
C ARG A 72 5.53 -3.19 -6.59
N ILE A 73 4.81 -2.76 -7.62
CA ILE A 73 3.58 -3.38 -8.10
C ILE A 73 3.71 -3.58 -9.61
N LYS A 74 3.65 -4.83 -10.05
CA LYS A 74 3.47 -5.18 -11.46
C LYS A 74 2.11 -5.80 -11.65
N ALA A 75 1.24 -5.17 -12.42
CA ALA A 75 -0.10 -5.67 -12.67
C ALA A 75 -0.24 -6.14 -14.12
N GLY A 76 -0.91 -7.27 -14.33
CA GLY A 76 -1.21 -7.75 -15.67
C GLY A 76 -2.09 -6.79 -16.43
N LEU A 77 -1.91 -6.72 -17.76
CA LEU A 77 -2.63 -5.79 -18.62
C LEU A 77 -4.15 -5.89 -18.41
N PRO A 78 -4.86 -4.75 -18.24
CA PRO A 78 -6.28 -4.79 -17.97
C PRO A 78 -7.09 -4.98 -19.27
N SER A 79 -8.22 -5.68 -19.19
CA SER A 79 -9.13 -5.87 -20.34
C SER A 79 -9.92 -4.62 -20.71
N ARG A 80 -9.96 -3.62 -19.82
CA ARG A 80 -10.57 -2.31 -20.03
C ARG A 80 -9.64 -1.25 -19.44
N ARG A 81 -9.72 -0.01 -19.93
CA ARG A 81 -8.93 1.11 -19.39
C ARG A 81 -9.14 1.19 -17.87
N ARG A 82 -8.03 1.15 -17.14
CA ARG A 82 -7.99 1.22 -15.69
C ARG A 82 -6.77 2.00 -15.27
N ASP A 83 -6.97 2.94 -14.35
CA ASP A 83 -5.90 3.72 -13.79
C ASP A 83 -5.12 2.91 -12.73
N LEU A 84 -3.82 3.16 -12.58
CA LEU A 84 -2.97 2.42 -11.63
C LEU A 84 -3.31 2.75 -10.17
N ASP A 85 -3.74 3.97 -9.86
CA ASP A 85 -4.19 4.36 -8.53
C ASP A 85 -5.37 3.50 -8.01
N ASN A 86 -6.26 3.08 -8.91
CA ASN A 86 -7.37 2.16 -8.65
C ASN A 86 -6.93 0.74 -8.26
N ILE A 87 -5.65 0.40 -8.41
CA ILE A 87 -5.06 -0.84 -7.88
C ILE A 87 -4.10 -0.57 -6.74
N ILE A 88 -3.35 0.55 -6.77
CA ILE A 88 -2.38 0.92 -5.75
C ILE A 88 -3.08 1.05 -4.39
N LYS A 89 -4.15 1.86 -4.29
CA LYS A 89 -4.76 2.14 -2.98
C LYS A 89 -5.30 0.87 -2.28
N PRO A 90 -6.09 0.01 -2.94
CA PRO A 90 -6.53 -1.25 -2.33
C PRO A 90 -5.39 -2.18 -1.92
N LEU A 91 -4.32 -2.24 -2.72
CA LEU A 91 -3.16 -3.09 -2.40
C LEU A 91 -2.41 -2.58 -1.18
N LEU A 92 -2.19 -1.26 -1.05
CA LEU A 92 -1.60 -0.69 0.17
C LEU A 92 -2.48 -0.94 1.40
N ASP A 93 -3.80 -0.77 1.27
CA ASP A 93 -4.75 -1.07 2.35
C ASP A 93 -4.64 -2.55 2.80
N ALA A 94 -4.48 -3.48 1.86
CA ALA A 94 -4.32 -4.90 2.16
C ALA A 94 -2.99 -5.18 2.88
N LEU A 95 -1.88 -4.59 2.42
CA LEU A 95 -0.57 -4.72 3.07
C LEU A 95 -0.60 -4.24 4.53
N THR A 96 -1.30 -3.13 4.81
CA THR A 96 -1.49 -2.61 6.17
C THR A 96 -2.42 -3.52 6.99
N THR A 97 -3.58 -3.91 6.43
CA THR A 97 -4.58 -4.75 7.11
C THR A 97 -4.01 -6.10 7.57
N TYR A 98 -3.11 -6.68 6.77
CA TYR A 98 -2.49 -7.97 7.06
C TYR A 98 -1.08 -7.86 7.66
N GLY A 99 -0.64 -6.66 8.07
CA GLY A 99 0.56 -6.46 8.88
C GLY A 99 1.89 -6.63 8.13
N VAL A 100 1.90 -6.48 6.81
CA VAL A 100 3.16 -6.43 6.02
C VAL A 100 3.85 -5.09 6.24
N ILE A 101 3.07 -4.01 6.34
CA ILE A 101 3.53 -2.67 6.74
C ILE A 101 2.67 -2.18 7.91
N GLU A 102 3.24 -1.35 8.79
CA GLU A 102 2.52 -0.84 9.97
C GLU A 102 1.41 0.16 9.61
N ASP A 103 1.68 1.00 8.61
CA ASP A 103 0.83 2.11 8.19
C ASP A 103 1.13 2.41 6.71
N ASP A 104 0.11 2.69 5.89
CA ASP A 104 0.34 3.08 4.50
C ASP A 104 1.00 4.46 4.40
N ALA A 105 0.88 5.30 5.43
CA ALA A 105 1.62 6.55 5.57
C ALA A 105 3.16 6.36 5.64
N ASN A 106 3.63 5.16 5.97
CA ASN A 106 5.06 4.83 5.98
C ASN A 106 5.58 4.42 4.58
N VAL A 107 4.72 4.31 3.56
CA VAL A 107 5.15 3.99 2.20
C VAL A 107 5.73 5.24 1.53
N HIS A 108 7.05 5.32 1.48
CA HIS A 108 7.77 6.48 0.94
C HIS A 108 7.98 6.41 -0.57
N ARG A 109 7.84 5.23 -1.17
CA ARG A 109 7.97 5.02 -2.61
C ARG A 109 7.05 3.92 -3.07
N VAL A 110 6.23 4.23 -4.06
CA VAL A 110 5.48 3.25 -4.84
C VAL A 110 6.00 3.26 -6.27
N VAL A 111 6.31 2.10 -6.82
CA VAL A 111 6.56 1.93 -8.26
C VAL A 111 5.48 1.00 -8.77
N ALA A 112 4.64 1.48 -9.67
CA ALA A 112 3.53 0.71 -10.21
C ALA A 112 3.56 0.75 -11.74
N GLU A 113 3.36 -0.39 -12.36
CA GLU A 113 3.32 -0.52 -13.82
C GLU A 113 2.32 -1.59 -14.26
N TRP A 114 1.75 -1.38 -15.45
CA TRP A 114 1.11 -2.44 -16.20
C TRP A 114 2.20 -3.23 -16.92
N SER A 115 2.22 -4.54 -16.76
CA SER A 115 3.24 -5.43 -17.32
C SER A 115 2.60 -6.56 -18.10
N ALA A 116 3.12 -6.82 -19.30
CA ALA A 116 2.72 -7.97 -20.12
C ALA A 116 3.27 -9.30 -19.58
N ASP A 117 4.26 -9.25 -18.69
CA ASP A 117 4.86 -10.43 -18.06
C ASP A 117 3.98 -10.99 -16.93
N VAL A 118 2.97 -10.23 -16.50
CA VAL A 118 2.00 -10.65 -15.48
C VAL A 118 0.69 -11.00 -16.15
N ALA A 119 0.15 -12.17 -15.82
CA ALA A 119 -1.11 -12.63 -16.40
C ALA A 119 -2.26 -11.63 -16.14
N PRO A 120 -3.19 -11.42 -17.10
CA PRO A 120 -4.34 -10.53 -16.90
C PRO A 120 -5.12 -10.87 -15.62
N GLY A 121 -5.46 -9.85 -14.85
CA GLY A 121 -6.16 -10.03 -13.56
C GLY A 121 -5.26 -10.45 -12.40
N ARG A 122 -3.95 -10.62 -12.62
CA ARG A 122 -2.96 -10.90 -11.57
C ARG A 122 -2.08 -9.69 -11.27
N VAL A 123 -1.48 -9.72 -10.09
CA VAL A 123 -0.53 -8.71 -9.62
C VAL A 123 0.62 -9.38 -8.89
N GLN A 124 1.83 -8.87 -9.08
CA GLN A 124 3.03 -9.20 -8.32
C GLN A 124 3.41 -8.00 -7.47
N LEU A 125 3.67 -8.25 -6.18
CA LEU A 125 4.04 -7.23 -5.22
C LEU A 125 5.38 -7.58 -4.60
N HIS A 126 6.29 -6.62 -4.61
CA HIS A 126 7.54 -6.70 -3.86
C HIS A 126 7.62 -5.53 -2.88
N VAL A 127 7.65 -5.84 -1.59
CA VAL A 127 7.72 -4.88 -0.50
C VAL A 127 9.08 -4.98 0.16
N ARG A 128 9.70 -3.84 0.47
CA ARG A 128 10.98 -3.80 1.18
C ARG A 128 11.10 -2.57 2.07
N ALA A 129 11.97 -2.63 3.07
CA ALA A 129 12.36 -1.47 3.83
C ALA A 129 13.00 -0.41 2.92
N PHE A 130 12.62 0.85 3.14
CA PHE A 130 13.21 2.00 2.50
C PHE A 130 14.40 2.46 3.34
N ALA A 131 15.61 2.08 2.92
CA ALA A 131 16.84 2.64 3.45
C ALA A 131 16.99 4.09 2.96
N SER A 132 16.55 5.07 3.75
CA SER A 132 16.94 6.48 3.57
C SER A 132 16.77 7.25 4.88
N PRO A 133 17.84 7.88 5.41
CA PRO A 133 17.84 8.56 6.71
C PRO A 133 17.05 9.86 6.82
N GLN A 134 16.77 10.61 5.73
CA GLN A 134 16.35 12.02 5.86
C GLN A 134 14.86 12.32 5.62
N THR A 135 14.10 11.45 4.95
CA THR A 135 12.79 11.85 4.38
C THR A 135 11.67 12.04 5.43
N ARG A 136 11.61 11.21 6.48
CA ARG A 136 10.57 11.31 7.53
C ARG A 136 10.72 12.58 8.38
N HIS A 137 11.96 13.01 8.62
CA HIS A 137 12.25 14.22 9.38
C HIS A 137 11.67 15.46 8.69
N LEU A 138 11.87 15.58 7.38
CA LEU A 138 11.41 16.71 6.57
C LEU A 138 9.88 16.76 6.43
N ILE A 139 9.23 15.61 6.16
CA ILE A 139 7.75 15.55 6.05
C ILE A 139 7.09 15.90 7.38
N SER A 140 7.60 15.36 8.49
CA SER A 140 7.04 15.63 9.83
C SER A 140 7.28 17.08 10.27
N GLN A 141 8.41 17.69 9.93
CA GLN A 141 8.64 19.13 10.14
C GLN A 141 7.65 19.99 9.35
N ALA A 142 7.42 19.68 8.06
CA ALA A 142 6.47 20.43 7.24
C ALA A 142 5.01 20.28 7.72
N ALA A 143 4.62 19.11 8.23
CA ALA A 143 3.29 18.90 8.83
C ALA A 143 3.13 19.67 10.15
N ARG A 144 4.14 19.62 11.04
CA ARG A 144 4.15 20.39 12.30
C ARG A 144 4.12 21.90 12.07
N ALA A 145 4.89 22.39 11.10
CA ALA A 145 4.89 23.80 10.71
C ALA A 145 3.51 24.27 10.22
N ARG A 146 2.83 23.47 9.37
CA ARG A 146 1.46 23.76 8.93
C ARG A 146 0.45 23.78 10.08
N HIS A 147 0.57 22.86 11.03
CA HIS A 147 -0.31 22.84 12.20
C HIS A 147 -0.09 24.05 13.11
N ALA A 148 1.16 24.43 13.36
CA ALA A 148 1.51 25.62 14.14
C ALA A 148 0.99 26.91 13.48
N ALA A 149 1.18 27.06 12.16
CA ALA A 149 0.69 28.20 11.39
C ALA A 149 -0.85 28.32 11.43
N ARG A 150 -1.58 27.18 11.34
CA ARG A 150 -3.05 27.16 11.49
C ARG A 150 -3.51 27.60 12.88
N ARG A 151 -2.81 27.20 13.95
CA ARG A 151 -3.14 27.63 15.32
C ARG A 151 -2.90 29.13 15.51
N GLN A 152 -1.80 29.66 14.98
CA GLN A 152 -1.52 31.11 15.02
C GLN A 152 -2.57 31.91 14.25
N ALA A 153 -2.92 31.51 13.03
CA ALA A 153 -3.95 32.18 12.24
C ALA A 153 -5.32 32.16 12.93
N SER A 154 -5.70 31.01 13.53
CA SER A 154 -6.95 30.90 14.28
C SER A 154 -6.99 31.77 15.53
N ALA A 155 -5.87 31.92 16.24
CA ALA A 155 -5.75 32.76 17.43
C ALA A 155 -5.84 34.26 17.10
N ILE A 156 -5.26 34.69 15.96
CA ILE A 156 -5.34 36.08 15.50
C ILE A 156 -6.79 36.48 15.16
N VAL A 157 -7.52 35.59 14.48
CA VAL A 157 -8.94 35.83 14.12
C VAL A 157 -9.85 35.89 15.36
N THR A 158 -9.56 35.11 16.40
CA THR A 158 -10.36 35.12 17.64
C THR A 158 -10.00 36.26 18.59
N GLY A 159 -8.75 36.76 18.57
CA GLY A 159 -8.31 37.90 19.38
C GLY A 159 -8.69 39.27 18.81
N ALA A 160 -9.04 39.37 17.52
CA ALA A 160 -9.46 40.62 16.89
C ALA A 160 -10.97 40.94 17.05
N ALA A 161 -11.72 40.07 17.73
CA ALA A 161 -13.17 40.20 17.96
C ALA A 161 -13.53 40.60 19.41
N ALA A 162 -12.55 41.01 20.22
CA ALA A 162 -12.72 41.52 21.58
C ALA A 162 -12.30 42.99 21.64
#